data_AF-A0A945Q864-F1
#
_entry.id   AF-A0A945Q864-F1
#
_cell.length_a   1.000
_cell.length_b   1.000
_cell.length_c   1.000
_cell.angle_alpha   90.00
_cell.angle_beta   90.00
_cell.angle_gamma   90.00
#
_symmetry.space_group_name_H-M   'P 1'
#
loop_
_entity.id
_entity.type
_entity.pdbx_description
1 polymer ?
#
loop_
_entity_poly.entity_id
_entity_poly.type
_entity_poly.pdbx_seq_one_letter_code
_entity_poly.pdbx_strand_id
1 'polypeptide(L)'
;IDNLEKLLKLLHPFMPFLSEEIWHLIDERKEDIIVAEWPKENKLEETILSDFDVVSEVVSSIRNFRIQKQIPNKEVISLFVKENEKLCKNMDSIICKLGNIKTIEYTNDKLDVAFSFRVKSNEYFIPLEGNIDIEGEIEKLQKELDYTKGFLKSVNGKLNNERFVNNAPDQVVVNEKKKQADAKQKIEILEKQIALLS
;
A
#
# COMPACT_ATOMS: atom_id res chain seq x y z
N ILE A 1 -26.45 7.54 -13.74
CA ILE A 1 -27.26 8.76 -13.52
C ILE A 1 -28.01 8.62 -12.19
N ASP A 2 -28.67 7.49 -11.97
CA ASP A 2 -29.45 7.17 -10.77
C ASP A 2 -28.73 7.39 -9.42
N ASN A 3 -27.46 6.98 -9.30
CA ASN A 3 -26.70 7.19 -8.05
C ASN A 3 -26.38 8.68 -7.82
N LEU A 4 -26.08 9.43 -8.89
CA LEU A 4 -25.82 10.86 -8.79
C LEU A 4 -27.09 11.61 -8.38
N GLU A 5 -28.25 11.23 -8.93
CA GLU A 5 -29.55 11.77 -8.50
C GLU A 5 -29.80 11.61 -7.01
N LYS A 6 -29.59 10.41 -6.47
CA LYS A 6 -29.75 10.15 -5.03
C LYS A 6 -28.82 11.04 -4.20
N LEU A 7 -27.56 11.20 -4.63
CA LEU A 7 -26.60 12.07 -3.97
C LEU A 7 -27.04 13.54 -4.00
N LEU A 8 -27.57 14.02 -5.13
CA LEU A 8 -28.08 15.39 -5.25
C LEU A 8 -29.26 15.63 -4.31
N LYS A 9 -30.18 14.67 -4.20
CA LYS A 9 -31.33 14.77 -3.28
C LYS A 9 -30.89 14.85 -1.81
N LEU A 10 -29.88 14.07 -1.43
CA LEU A 10 -29.29 14.12 -0.08
C LEU A 10 -28.55 15.44 0.18
N LEU A 11 -27.92 16.00 -0.85
CA LEU A 11 -27.15 17.24 -0.76
C LEU A 11 -28.03 18.50 -0.78
N HIS A 12 -29.21 18.44 -1.39
CA HIS A 12 -30.08 19.59 -1.65
C HIS A 12 -30.43 20.43 -0.41
N PRO A 13 -30.73 19.86 0.76
CA PRO A 13 -30.99 20.64 1.98
C PRO A 13 -29.81 21.53 2.41
N PHE A 14 -28.59 21.22 1.97
CA PHE A 14 -27.37 21.94 2.31
C PHE A 14 -26.87 22.85 1.18
N MET A 15 -27.08 22.45 -0.08
CA MET A 15 -26.60 23.18 -1.26
C MET A 15 -27.71 23.29 -2.33
N PRO A 16 -28.79 24.04 -2.07
CA PRO A 16 -30.00 23.98 -2.89
C PRO A 16 -29.78 24.45 -4.33
N PHE A 17 -29.11 25.59 -4.53
CA PHE A 17 -28.90 26.14 -5.87
C PHE A 17 -28.00 25.25 -6.75
N LEU A 18 -26.89 24.74 -6.19
CA LEU A 18 -25.96 23.92 -6.95
C LEU A 18 -26.56 22.55 -7.29
N SER A 19 -27.23 21.93 -6.33
CA SER A 19 -27.86 20.63 -6.56
C SER A 19 -29.03 20.73 -7.55
N GLU A 20 -29.79 21.81 -7.54
CA GLU A 20 -30.86 22.10 -8.51
C GLU A 20 -30.30 22.28 -9.94
N GLU A 21 -29.23 23.06 -10.09
CA GLU A 21 -28.61 23.27 -11.40
C GLU A 21 -28.05 21.96 -11.97
N ILE A 22 -27.31 21.18 -11.17
CA ILE A 22 -26.78 19.89 -11.61
C ILE A 22 -27.90 18.91 -11.94
N TRP A 23 -29.00 18.90 -11.17
CA TRP A 23 -30.16 18.05 -11.39
C TRP A 23 -30.77 18.20 -12.78
N HIS A 24 -30.90 19.44 -13.26
CA HIS A 24 -31.39 19.74 -14.62
C HIS A 24 -30.34 19.57 -15.72
N LEU A 25 -29.04 19.56 -15.38
CA LEU A 25 -27.96 19.32 -16.35
C LEU A 25 -27.73 17.84 -16.69
N ILE A 26 -28.06 16.94 -15.76
CA ILE A 26 -27.75 15.50 -15.91
C ILE A 26 -28.84 14.71 -16.65
N ASP A 27 -30.04 15.29 -16.83
CA ASP A 27 -31.13 14.70 -17.62
C ASP A 27 -32.17 15.75 -17.99
N GLU A 28 -32.90 15.54 -19.09
CA GLU A 28 -34.01 16.41 -19.50
C GLU A 28 -35.25 16.12 -18.67
N ARG A 29 -35.51 16.97 -17.67
CA ARG A 29 -36.65 16.85 -16.74
C ARG A 29 -37.34 18.20 -16.52
N LYS A 30 -38.60 18.15 -16.08
CA LYS A 30 -39.40 19.34 -15.73
C LYS A 30 -39.56 19.54 -14.24
N GLU A 31 -39.27 18.51 -13.45
CA GLU A 31 -39.46 18.52 -12.00
C GLU A 31 -38.19 18.97 -11.30
N ASP A 32 -38.34 19.95 -10.42
CA ASP A 32 -37.26 20.47 -9.58
C ASP A 32 -36.91 19.47 -8.46
N ILE A 33 -35.66 19.47 -8.02
CA ILE A 33 -35.21 18.55 -6.97
C ILE A 33 -35.89 18.84 -5.63
N ILE A 34 -36.32 20.10 -5.40
CA ILE A 34 -37.02 20.52 -4.19
C ILE A 34 -38.36 19.79 -3.97
N VAL A 35 -39.01 19.36 -5.06
CA VAL A 35 -40.28 18.59 -5.01
C VAL A 35 -40.07 17.08 -5.18
N ALA A 36 -38.83 16.63 -5.37
CA ALA A 36 -38.53 15.23 -5.64
C ALA A 36 -38.65 14.36 -4.37
N GLU A 37 -39.09 13.11 -4.55
CA GLU A 37 -39.15 12.16 -3.43
C GLU A 37 -37.77 11.88 -2.82
N TRP A 38 -37.71 11.84 -1.50
CA TRP A 38 -36.50 11.48 -0.75
C TRP A 38 -36.02 10.07 -1.12
N PRO A 39 -34.70 9.85 -1.29
CA PRO A 39 -34.18 8.53 -1.65
C PRO A 39 -34.51 7.49 -0.59
N LYS A 40 -34.97 6.32 -1.05
CA LYS A 40 -35.26 5.16 -0.20
C LYS A 40 -34.02 4.30 -0.04
N GLU A 41 -33.95 3.62 1.11
CA GLU A 41 -32.89 2.66 1.39
C GLU A 41 -33.01 1.46 0.44
N ASN A 42 -31.87 1.03 -0.09
CA ASN A 42 -31.74 -0.18 -0.89
C ASN A 42 -31.12 -1.29 -0.06
N LYS A 43 -31.39 -2.55 -0.45
CA LYS A 43 -30.75 -3.71 0.15
C LYS A 43 -29.24 -3.64 -0.05
N LEU A 44 -28.49 -3.87 1.02
CA LEU A 44 -27.02 -3.92 0.98
C LEU A 44 -26.57 -5.26 0.39
N GLU A 45 -25.63 -5.20 -0.54
CA GLU A 45 -24.93 -6.38 -1.07
C GLU A 45 -23.58 -6.49 -0.37
N GLU A 46 -23.57 -7.14 0.79
CA GLU A 46 -22.38 -7.28 1.65
C GLU A 46 -21.20 -7.94 0.93
N THR A 47 -21.48 -8.86 0.00
CA THR A 47 -20.44 -9.53 -0.80
C THR A 47 -19.68 -8.54 -1.68
N ILE A 48 -20.39 -7.65 -2.38
CA ILE A 48 -19.77 -6.64 -3.25
C ILE A 48 -18.92 -5.66 -2.44
N LEU A 49 -19.41 -5.25 -1.27
CA LEU A 49 -18.65 -4.37 -0.38
C LEU A 49 -17.35 -5.05 0.07
N SER A 50 -17.44 -6.30 0.52
CA SER A 50 -16.28 -7.06 0.98
C SER A 50 -15.26 -7.37 -0.12
N ASP A 51 -15.73 -7.55 -1.36
CA ASP A 51 -14.89 -7.72 -2.55
C ASP A 51 -14.19 -6.40 -2.90
N PHE A 52 -14.93 -5.28 -2.86
CA PHE A 52 -14.38 -3.96 -3.15
C PHE A 52 -13.34 -3.50 -2.13
N ASP A 53 -13.51 -3.86 -0.85
CA ASP A 53 -12.51 -3.58 0.18
C ASP A 53 -11.17 -4.25 -0.14
N VAL A 54 -11.20 -5.50 -0.63
CA VAL A 54 -9.98 -6.21 -1.08
C VAL A 54 -9.34 -5.48 -2.26
N VAL A 55 -10.15 -5.09 -3.25
CA VAL A 55 -9.67 -4.35 -4.42
C VAL A 55 -9.03 -3.02 -4.02
N SER A 56 -9.65 -2.30 -3.09
CA SER A 56 -9.13 -1.04 -2.55
C SER A 56 -7.77 -1.23 -1.86
N GLU A 57 -7.63 -2.29 -1.05
CA GLU A 57 -6.40 -2.62 -0.35
C GLU A 57 -5.27 -3.02 -1.32
N VAL A 58 -5.60 -3.82 -2.35
CA VAL A 58 -4.65 -4.19 -3.42
C VAL A 58 -4.19 -2.96 -4.19
N VAL A 59 -5.11 -2.10 -4.64
CA VAL A 59 -4.78 -0.86 -5.37
C VAL A 59 -3.94 0.08 -4.50
N SER A 60 -4.26 0.20 -3.22
CA SER A 60 -3.48 1.01 -2.28
C SER A 60 -2.06 0.47 -2.11
N SER A 61 -1.90 -0.85 -2.01
CA SER A 61 -0.60 -1.52 -1.93
C SER A 61 0.26 -1.29 -3.17
N ILE A 62 -0.35 -1.36 -4.37
CA ILE A 62 0.31 -1.06 -5.65
C ILE A 62 0.78 0.40 -5.69
N ARG A 63 -0.07 1.36 -5.27
CA ARG A 63 0.29 2.79 -5.25
C ARG A 63 1.40 3.08 -4.23
N ASN A 64 1.36 2.43 -3.07
CA ASN A 64 2.41 2.54 -2.07
C ASN A 64 3.75 2.00 -2.60
N PHE A 65 3.73 0.83 -3.27
CA PHE A 65 4.90 0.29 -3.94
C PHE A 65 5.48 1.28 -4.95
N ARG A 66 4.64 1.88 -5.81
CA ARG A 66 5.07 2.91 -6.78
C ARG A 66 5.73 4.10 -6.09
N ILE A 67 5.15 4.61 -5.01
CA ILE A 67 5.72 5.73 -4.24
C ILE A 67 7.08 5.34 -3.66
N GLN A 68 7.18 4.16 -3.03
CA GLN A 68 8.42 3.66 -2.43
C GLN A 68 9.53 3.49 -3.46
N LYS A 69 9.20 2.93 -4.62
CA LYS A 69 10.15 2.70 -5.72
C LYS A 69 10.26 3.86 -6.71
N GLN A 70 9.62 4.99 -6.41
CA GLN A 70 9.62 6.20 -7.24
C GLN A 70 9.18 5.95 -8.70
N ILE A 71 8.29 4.98 -8.91
CA ILE A 71 7.79 4.59 -10.24
C ILE A 71 6.64 5.53 -10.63
N PRO A 72 6.77 6.31 -11.73
CA PRO A 72 5.69 7.16 -12.21
C PRO A 72 4.45 6.35 -12.60
N ASN A 73 3.26 6.86 -12.30
CA ASN A 73 2.00 6.15 -12.62
C ASN A 73 1.78 5.90 -14.12
N LYS A 74 2.47 6.63 -15.01
CA LYS A 74 2.44 6.41 -16.47
C LYS A 74 3.07 5.07 -16.89
N GLU A 75 3.99 4.54 -16.09
CA GLU A 75 4.67 3.28 -16.38
C GLU A 75 3.76 2.12 -16.02
N VAL A 76 3.55 1.22 -16.98
CA VAL A 76 2.71 0.05 -16.80
C VAL A 76 3.55 -1.04 -16.15
N ILE A 77 3.04 -1.63 -15.05
CA ILE A 77 3.71 -2.73 -14.35
C ILE A 77 2.92 -4.03 -14.54
N SER A 78 3.55 -5.17 -14.23
CA SER A 78 2.89 -6.48 -14.19
C SER A 78 2.56 -6.85 -12.73
N LEU A 79 1.45 -7.55 -12.52
CA LEU A 79 1.05 -8.04 -11.19
C LEU A 79 0.80 -9.54 -11.27
N PHE A 80 1.44 -10.28 -10.38
CA PHE A 80 1.24 -11.71 -10.21
C PHE A 80 0.52 -11.98 -8.90
N VAL A 81 -0.35 -12.97 -8.88
CA VAL A 81 -1.17 -13.33 -7.71
C VAL A 81 -1.05 -14.81 -7.44
N LYS A 82 -0.66 -15.14 -6.22
CA LYS A 82 -0.80 -16.48 -5.68
C LYS A 82 -2.08 -16.57 -4.86
N GLU A 83 -3.04 -17.28 -5.43
CA GLU A 83 -4.36 -17.50 -4.87
C GLU A 83 -4.29 -18.62 -3.81
N ASN A 84 -4.31 -18.26 -2.54
CA ASN A 84 -4.43 -19.21 -1.42
C ASN A 84 -5.90 -19.35 -0.98
N GLU A 85 -6.73 -18.34 -1.25
CA GLU A 85 -8.16 -18.32 -1.01
C GLU A 85 -8.86 -17.77 -2.25
N LYS A 86 -10.02 -18.33 -2.58
CA LYS A 86 -10.74 -18.02 -3.82
C LYS A 86 -11.05 -16.53 -3.89
N LEU A 87 -10.49 -15.86 -4.90
CA LEU A 87 -10.71 -14.43 -5.14
C LEU A 87 -11.86 -14.23 -6.13
N CYS A 88 -12.67 -13.20 -5.88
CA CYS A 88 -13.62 -12.73 -6.87
C CYS A 88 -12.87 -11.98 -7.99
N LYS A 89 -12.76 -12.61 -9.17
CA LYS A 89 -12.02 -12.05 -10.33
C LYS A 89 -12.85 -11.03 -11.13
N ASN A 90 -14.06 -10.73 -10.67
CA ASN A 90 -14.99 -9.81 -11.32
C ASN A 90 -14.50 -8.35 -11.33
N MET A 91 -13.55 -8.01 -10.45
CA MET A 91 -13.01 -6.66 -10.28
C MET A 91 -11.55 -6.50 -10.72
N ASP A 92 -10.95 -7.51 -11.36
CA ASP A 92 -9.57 -7.46 -11.85
C ASP A 92 -9.35 -6.27 -12.79
N SER A 93 -10.36 -5.94 -13.60
CA SER A 93 -10.33 -4.76 -14.50
C SER A 93 -10.19 -3.44 -13.74
N ILE A 94 -10.76 -3.33 -12.53
CA ILE A 94 -10.65 -2.16 -11.66
C ILE A 94 -9.22 -2.05 -11.13
N ILE A 95 -8.64 -3.17 -10.68
CA ILE A 95 -7.25 -3.22 -10.21
C ILE A 95 -6.30 -2.81 -11.34
N CYS A 96 -6.47 -3.38 -12.54
CA CYS A 96 -5.68 -3.03 -13.72
C CYS A 96 -5.76 -1.53 -14.03
N LYS A 97 -6.98 -0.96 -14.03
CA LYS A 97 -7.18 0.45 -14.36
C LYS A 97 -6.62 1.39 -13.31
N LEU A 98 -6.89 1.13 -12.02
CA LEU A 98 -6.52 2.02 -10.92
C LEU A 98 -5.07 1.89 -10.47
N GLY A 99 -4.44 0.74 -10.72
CA GLY A 99 -3.02 0.47 -10.49
C GLY A 99 -2.11 0.71 -11.71
N ASN A 100 -2.71 1.01 -12.88
CA ASN A 100 -2.04 1.06 -14.19
C ASN A 100 -1.17 -0.20 -14.43
N ILE A 101 -1.83 -1.35 -14.39
CA ILE A 101 -1.22 -2.68 -14.57
C ILE A 101 -1.66 -3.21 -15.94
N LYS A 102 -0.76 -3.93 -16.62
CA LYS A 102 -1.04 -4.53 -17.93
C LYS A 102 -2.05 -5.68 -17.81
N THR A 103 -1.72 -6.65 -16.97
CA THR A 103 -2.48 -7.88 -16.74
C THR A 103 -2.22 -8.37 -15.31
N ILE A 104 -3.22 -9.07 -14.75
CA ILE A 104 -3.07 -9.82 -13.51
C ILE A 104 -2.86 -11.28 -13.88
N GLU A 105 -1.71 -11.83 -13.52
CA GLU A 105 -1.34 -13.20 -13.81
C GLU A 105 -1.41 -14.06 -12.55
N TYR A 106 -2.19 -15.13 -12.59
CA TYR A 106 -2.32 -16.03 -11.45
C TYR A 106 -1.26 -17.13 -11.52
N THR A 107 -0.46 -17.27 -10.46
CA THR A 107 0.66 -18.21 -10.39
C THR A 107 0.60 -19.02 -9.09
N ASN A 108 1.16 -20.24 -9.10
CA ASN A 108 1.31 -21.06 -7.90
C ASN A 108 2.67 -20.83 -7.19
N ASP A 109 3.62 -20.27 -7.92
CA ASP A 109 5.01 -20.11 -7.50
C ASP A 109 5.28 -18.69 -7.01
N LYS A 110 6.25 -18.58 -6.09
CA LYS A 110 6.79 -17.28 -5.68
C LYS A 110 7.75 -16.79 -6.76
N LEU A 111 7.73 -15.48 -7.02
CA LEU A 111 8.73 -14.83 -7.85
C LEU A 111 9.92 -14.44 -7.00
N ASP A 112 11.14 -14.83 -7.41
CA ASP A 112 12.36 -14.61 -6.63
C ASP A 112 12.78 -13.14 -6.55
N VAL A 113 12.67 -12.38 -7.66
CA VAL A 113 13.02 -10.95 -7.71
C VAL A 113 11.77 -10.09 -7.88
N ALA A 114 10.96 -10.03 -6.84
CA ALA A 114 9.71 -9.27 -6.84
C ALA A 114 9.45 -8.57 -5.51
N PHE A 115 8.75 -7.44 -5.56
CA PHE A 115 8.10 -6.89 -4.39
C PHE A 115 6.86 -7.71 -4.07
N SER A 116 6.80 -8.28 -2.88
CA SER A 116 5.66 -9.07 -2.41
C SER A 116 4.84 -8.34 -1.37
N PHE A 117 3.52 -8.42 -1.45
CA PHE A 117 2.61 -8.00 -0.39
C PHE A 117 1.45 -8.99 -0.26
N ARG A 118 0.74 -8.95 0.87
CA ARG A 118 -0.37 -9.86 1.14
C ARG A 118 -1.62 -9.04 1.42
N VAL A 119 -2.73 -9.46 0.84
CA VAL A 119 -4.07 -8.95 1.15
C VAL A 119 -4.96 -10.14 1.47
N LYS A 120 -5.56 -10.13 2.66
CA LYS A 120 -6.21 -11.30 3.26
C LYS A 120 -5.30 -12.54 3.23
N SER A 121 -5.70 -13.60 2.52
CA SER A 121 -4.95 -14.84 2.39
C SER A 121 -4.05 -14.88 1.16
N ASN A 122 -4.24 -13.98 0.19
CA ASN A 122 -3.59 -14.04 -1.12
C ASN A 122 -2.29 -13.23 -1.16
N GLU A 123 -1.30 -13.78 -1.85
CA GLU A 123 0.01 -13.14 -2.02
C GLU A 123 0.08 -12.49 -3.41
N TYR A 124 0.61 -11.28 -3.46
CA TYR A 124 0.73 -10.47 -4.66
C TYR A 124 2.19 -10.13 -4.89
N PHE A 125 2.62 -10.17 -6.15
CA PHE A 125 4.01 -9.98 -6.53
C PHE A 125 4.10 -9.00 -7.71
N ILE A 126 4.97 -8.01 -7.58
CA ILE A 126 5.31 -7.08 -8.66
C ILE A 126 6.78 -7.33 -9.00
N PRO A 127 7.09 -7.89 -10.20
CA PRO A 127 8.47 -8.10 -10.62
C PRO A 127 9.22 -6.79 -10.61
N LEU A 128 10.48 -6.81 -10.17
CA LEU A 128 11.34 -5.63 -10.20
C LEU A 128 12.03 -5.44 -11.56
N GLU A 129 11.37 -5.85 -12.66
CA GLU A 129 11.92 -5.84 -14.01
C GLU A 129 11.63 -4.52 -14.74
N GLY A 130 12.68 -3.88 -15.26
CA GLY A 130 12.59 -2.69 -16.14
C GLY A 130 12.32 -1.37 -15.41
N ASN A 131 13.11 -0.35 -15.73
CA ASN A 131 13.00 1.06 -15.26
C ASN A 131 13.03 1.34 -13.75
N ILE A 132 13.11 0.32 -12.90
CA ILE A 132 13.40 0.52 -11.47
C ILE A 132 14.88 0.83 -11.36
N ASP A 133 15.21 1.94 -10.69
CA ASP A 133 16.58 2.37 -10.40
C ASP A 133 17.21 1.43 -9.36
N ILE A 134 17.56 0.20 -9.78
CA ILE A 134 18.15 -0.83 -8.94
C ILE A 134 19.48 -0.32 -8.37
N GLU A 135 20.29 0.37 -9.17
CA GLU A 135 21.55 0.96 -8.73
C GLU A 135 21.33 2.00 -7.63
N GLY A 136 20.38 2.93 -7.80
CA GLY A 136 20.04 3.91 -6.78
C GLY A 136 19.41 3.29 -5.52
N GLU A 137 18.67 2.20 -5.66
CA GLU A 137 18.13 1.46 -4.51
C GLU A 137 19.24 0.74 -3.73
N ILE A 138 20.17 0.09 -4.43
CA ILE A 138 21.37 -0.50 -3.80
C ILE A 138 22.17 0.59 -3.09
N GLU A 139 22.38 1.75 -3.71
CA GLU A 139 23.12 2.85 -3.10
C GLU A 139 22.43 3.37 -1.82
N LYS A 140 21.10 3.50 -1.83
CA LYS A 140 20.32 3.89 -0.63
C LYS A 140 20.41 2.85 0.48
N LEU A 141 20.21 1.58 0.15
CA LEU A 141 20.32 0.48 1.11
C LEU A 141 21.74 0.37 1.67
N GLN A 142 22.77 0.57 0.84
CA GLN A 142 24.16 0.58 1.26
C GLN A 142 24.45 1.74 2.22
N LYS A 143 23.95 2.95 1.95
CA LYS A 143 24.06 4.09 2.88
C LYS A 143 23.36 3.82 4.22
N GLU A 144 22.19 3.20 4.20
CA GLU A 144 21.47 2.82 5.42
C GLU A 144 22.20 1.71 6.19
N LEU A 145 22.78 0.74 5.48
CA LEU A 145 23.60 -0.33 6.03
C LEU A 145 24.84 0.26 6.74
N ASP A 146 25.56 1.15 6.07
CA ASP A 146 26.77 1.79 6.60
C ASP A 146 26.46 2.63 7.85
N TYR A 147 25.35 3.38 7.82
CA TYR A 147 24.86 4.11 8.99
C TYR A 147 24.54 3.17 10.16
N THR A 148 23.81 2.08 9.90
CA THR A 148 23.40 1.12 10.93
C THR A 148 24.59 0.35 11.50
N LYS A 149 25.58 0.02 10.66
CA LYS A 149 26.88 -0.56 11.08
C LYS A 149 27.66 0.43 11.95
N GLY A 150 27.69 1.71 11.59
CA GLY A 150 28.29 2.78 12.40
C GLY A 150 27.62 2.94 13.76
N PHE A 151 26.28 2.92 13.79
CA PHE A 151 25.49 2.94 15.03
C PHE A 151 25.79 1.74 15.92
N LEU A 152 25.80 0.52 15.35
CA LEU A 152 26.15 -0.70 16.08
C LEU A 152 27.57 -0.63 16.67
N LYS A 153 28.54 -0.07 15.94
CA LYS A 153 29.91 0.14 16.44
C LYS A 153 29.94 1.07 17.66
N SER A 154 29.15 2.14 17.65
CA SER A 154 29.00 3.05 18.80
C SER A 154 28.40 2.35 20.02
N VAL A 155 27.33 1.56 19.84
CA VAL A 155 26.68 0.79 20.92
C VAL A 155 27.63 -0.26 21.48
N ASN A 156 28.33 -1.00 20.63
CA ASN A 156 29.35 -1.97 21.05
C ASN A 156 30.50 -1.31 21.81
N GLY A 157 30.92 -0.11 21.40
CA GLY A 157 31.94 0.66 22.12
C GLY A 157 31.53 0.99 23.57
N LYS A 158 30.25 1.32 23.79
CA LYS A 158 29.72 1.54 25.15
C LYS A 158 29.65 0.23 25.95
N LEU A 159 29.14 -0.85 25.35
CA LEU A 159 28.98 -2.13 26.02
C LEU A 159 30.30 -2.86 26.29
N ASN A 160 31.36 -2.61 25.51
CA ASN A 160 32.70 -3.16 25.75
C ASN A 160 33.49 -2.36 26.80
N ASN A 161 33.03 -1.17 27.18
CA ASN A 161 33.68 -0.39 28.22
C ASN A 161 33.26 -0.92 29.60
N GLU A 162 34.15 -1.67 30.25
CA GLU A 162 33.90 -2.24 31.59
C GLU A 162 33.47 -1.19 32.61
N ARG A 163 33.96 0.06 32.51
CA ARG A 163 33.52 1.15 33.38
C ARG A 163 32.07 1.56 33.13
N PHE A 164 31.58 1.45 31.90
CA PHE A 164 30.18 1.74 31.57
C PHE A 164 29.28 0.60 32.04
N VAL A 165 29.67 -0.65 31.79
CA VAL A 165 28.89 -1.82 32.22
C VAL A 165 28.77 -1.91 33.74
N ASN A 166 29.84 -1.56 34.47
CA ASN A 166 29.88 -1.69 35.92
C ASN A 166 29.32 -0.46 36.68
N ASN A 167 29.26 0.73 36.05
CA ASN A 167 28.82 1.95 36.73
C ASN A 167 27.51 2.55 36.17
N ALA A 168 27.04 2.14 34.99
CA ALA A 168 25.78 2.62 34.46
C ALA A 168 24.59 1.92 35.15
N PRO A 169 23.44 2.59 35.32
CA PRO A 169 22.24 1.95 35.84
C PRO A 169 21.83 0.75 34.98
N ASP A 170 21.36 -0.33 35.60
CA ASP A 170 20.98 -1.58 34.92
C ASP A 170 20.02 -1.35 33.75
N GLN A 171 19.06 -0.43 33.92
CA GLN A 171 18.10 -0.06 32.88
C GLN A 171 18.77 0.54 31.63
N VAL A 172 19.88 1.27 31.80
CA VAL A 172 20.65 1.85 30.69
C VAL A 172 21.43 0.76 29.96
N VAL A 173 22.02 -0.20 30.69
CA VAL A 173 22.74 -1.34 30.09
C VAL A 173 21.79 -2.26 29.32
N VAL A 174 20.60 -2.54 29.87
CA VAL A 174 19.55 -3.32 29.20
C VAL A 174 19.07 -2.62 27.92
N ASN A 175 18.85 -1.30 27.98
CA ASN A 175 18.45 -0.52 26.80
C ASN A 175 19.53 -0.55 25.70
N GLU A 176 20.81 -0.43 26.04
CA GLU A 176 21.88 -0.53 25.03
C GLU A 176 22.04 -1.94 24.46
N LYS A 177 21.84 -2.99 25.26
CA LYS A 177 21.76 -4.37 24.75
C LYS A 177 20.58 -4.56 23.79
N LYS A 178 19.42 -3.97 24.08
CA LYS A 178 18.27 -4.01 23.19
C LYS A 178 18.56 -3.29 21.87
N LYS A 179 19.14 -2.09 21.91
CA LYS A 179 19.57 -1.37 20.70
C LYS A 179 20.60 -2.14 19.88
N GLN A 180 21.49 -2.88 20.54
CA GLN A 180 22.45 -3.76 19.86
C GLN A 180 21.74 -4.89 19.10
N ALA A 181 20.76 -5.55 19.72
CA ALA A 181 19.98 -6.62 19.09
C ALA A 181 19.17 -6.10 17.91
N ASP A 182 18.45 -4.98 18.09
CA ASP A 182 17.64 -4.35 17.05
C ASP A 182 18.51 -3.92 15.85
N ALA A 183 19.68 -3.33 16.11
CA ALA A 183 20.62 -2.94 15.06
C ALA A 183 21.20 -4.14 14.30
N LYS A 184 21.50 -5.25 14.98
CA LYS A 184 21.96 -6.49 14.32
C LYS A 184 20.89 -7.09 13.42
N GLN A 185 19.65 -7.18 13.90
CA GLN A 185 18.53 -7.64 13.07
C GLN A 185 18.33 -6.74 11.85
N LYS A 186 18.38 -5.42 12.05
CA LYS A 186 18.24 -4.47 10.94
C LYS A 186 19.35 -4.62 9.89
N ILE A 187 20.60 -4.80 10.31
CA ILE A 187 21.73 -5.08 9.40
C ILE A 187 21.49 -6.36 8.61
N GLU A 188 21.08 -7.45 9.26
CA GLU A 188 20.83 -8.72 8.60
C GLU A 188 19.72 -8.61 7.52
N ILE A 189 18.66 -7.84 7.82
CA ILE A 189 17.58 -7.57 6.86
C ILE A 189 18.11 -6.76 5.67
N LEU A 190 18.87 -5.70 5.91
CA LEU A 190 19.44 -4.85 4.85
C LEU A 190 20.41 -5.63 3.96
N GLU A 191 21.27 -6.49 4.53
CA GLU A 191 22.20 -7.33 3.76
C GLU A 191 21.45 -8.34 2.88
N LYS A 192 20.38 -8.96 3.40
CA LYS A 192 19.52 -9.85 2.59
C LYS A 192 18.83 -9.10 1.46
N GLN A 193 18.33 -7.89 1.72
CA GLN A 193 17.69 -7.07 0.68
C GLN A 193 18.66 -6.66 -0.42
N ILE A 194 19.89 -6.25 -0.07
CA ILE A 194 20.93 -5.91 -1.05
C ILE A 194 21.31 -7.15 -1.88
N ALA A 195 21.47 -8.31 -1.24
CA ALA A 195 21.81 -9.57 -1.92
C ALA A 195 20.70 -10.07 -2.86
N LEU A 196 19.43 -9.77 -2.59
CA LEU A 196 18.32 -10.09 -3.49
C LEU A 196 18.26 -9.17 -4.73
N LEU A 197 18.89 -7.99 -4.65
CA LEU A 197 18.90 -6.98 -5.72
C LEU A 197 20.20 -6.99 -6.55
N SER A 198 21.23 -7.71 -6.10
CA SER A 198 22.56 -7.82 -6.75
C SER A 198 22.66 -9.10 -7.57
#